data_AF-A0A9Q0DFT1-F1
#
_entry.id   AF-A0A9Q0DFT1-F1
#
_cell.length_a   1.000
_cell.length_b   1.000
_cell.length_c   1.000
_cell.angle_alpha   90.00
_cell.angle_beta   90.00
_cell.angle_gamma   90.00
#
_symmetry.space_group_name_H-M   'P 1'
#
loop_
_entity.id
_entity.type
_entity.pdbx_description
1 polymer ?
#
loop_
_entity_poly.entity_id
_entity_poly.type
_entity_poly.pdbx_seq_one_letter_code
_entity_poly.pdbx_strand_id
1 'polypeptide(L)'
;MLKSLMRAPPLLTGGMNLDQLQDLCRELHSKIDVVDEERYDIEAKVMLNTREIKDLNIKVLDLRGKFKRPSLRRVRVSADAILRSLLGSKHKVSMDLRANLKSKRPAEDSDWRKNVEAMSGMEGRKKMFDAAKGAPQ
;
A
#
# COMPACT_ATOMS: atom_id res chain seq x y z
N MET A 1 -3.70 6.38 44.07
CA MET A 1 -3.95 6.08 45.50
C MET A 1 -5.09 6.93 46.08
N LEU A 2 -4.98 8.27 46.10
CA LEU A 2 -6.00 9.15 46.71
C LEU A 2 -7.43 9.01 46.14
N LYS A 3 -7.60 8.85 44.81
CA LYS A 3 -8.93 8.65 44.20
C LYS A 3 -9.59 7.30 44.55
N SER A 4 -8.80 6.26 44.86
CA SER A 4 -9.32 4.93 45.23
C SER A 4 -9.90 4.94 46.65
N LEU A 5 -9.26 5.67 47.57
CA LEU A 5 -9.73 5.84 48.95
C LEU A 5 -11.05 6.61 49.05
N MET A 6 -11.33 7.53 48.12
CA MET A 6 -12.62 8.22 48.06
C MET A 6 -13.78 7.32 47.63
N ARG A 7 -13.51 6.28 46.84
CA ARG A 7 -14.55 5.42 46.25
C ARG A 7 -14.98 4.30 47.20
N ALA A 8 -14.08 3.87 48.08
CA ALA A 8 -14.33 2.86 49.10
C ALA A 8 -13.69 3.31 50.42
N PRO A 9 -14.37 4.14 51.23
CA PRO A 9 -13.88 4.54 52.54
C PRO A 9 -13.81 3.33 53.49
N PRO A 10 -12.98 3.38 54.55
CA PRO A 10 -12.92 2.32 55.55
C PRO A 10 -14.30 2.04 56.15
N LEU A 11 -14.66 0.76 56.24
CA LEU A 11 -15.94 0.35 56.84
C LEU A 11 -15.88 0.57 58.36
N LEU A 12 -16.86 1.29 58.88
CA LEU A 12 -17.07 1.48 60.32
C LEU A 12 -18.24 0.60 60.75
N THR A 13 -17.93 -0.57 61.30
CA THR A 13 -18.94 -1.53 61.79
C THR A 13 -19.18 -1.43 63.28
N GLY A 14 -18.38 -0.64 64.00
CA GLY A 14 -18.52 -0.43 65.44
C GLY A 14 -19.86 0.22 65.79
N GLY A 15 -20.61 -0.40 66.71
CA GLY A 15 -21.91 0.10 67.16
C GLY A 15 -23.11 -0.32 66.31
N MET A 16 -22.90 -1.12 65.25
CA MET A 16 -24.01 -1.69 64.48
C MET A 16 -24.60 -2.90 65.19
N ASN A 17 -25.94 -3.03 65.15
CA ASN A 17 -26.64 -4.23 65.57
C ASN A 17 -26.65 -5.30 64.45
N LEU A 18 -27.18 -6.50 64.74
CA LEU A 18 -27.16 -7.62 63.80
C LEU A 18 -27.89 -7.30 62.48
N ASP A 19 -29.06 -6.66 62.56
CA ASP A 19 -29.87 -6.35 61.38
C ASP A 19 -29.16 -5.32 60.47
N GLN A 20 -28.59 -4.27 61.07
CA GLN A 20 -27.78 -3.27 60.36
C GLN A 20 -26.58 -3.89 59.67
N LEU A 21 -25.92 -4.87 60.31
CA LEU A 21 -24.79 -5.56 59.71
C LEU A 21 -25.23 -6.43 58.52
N GLN A 22 -26.37 -7.11 58.64
CA GLN A 22 -26.91 -7.89 57.53
C GLN A 22 -27.33 -7.01 56.34
N ASP A 23 -27.95 -5.86 56.59
CA ASP A 23 -28.30 -4.89 55.55
C ASP A 23 -27.05 -4.36 54.84
N LEU A 24 -26.01 -4.00 55.61
CA LEU A 24 -24.73 -3.57 55.05
C LEU A 24 -24.10 -4.67 54.18
N CYS A 25 -24.14 -5.94 54.61
CA CYS A 25 -23.62 -7.05 53.81
C CYS A 25 -24.39 -7.21 52.49
N ARG A 26 -25.72 -7.09 52.51
CA ARG A 26 -26.55 -7.14 51.28
C ARG A 26 -26.24 -5.97 50.35
N GLU A 27 -26.11 -4.76 50.88
CA GLU A 27 -25.77 -3.57 50.11
C GLU A 27 -24.39 -3.68 49.46
N LEU A 28 -23.38 -4.11 50.23
CA LEU A 28 -22.03 -4.32 49.71
C LEU A 28 -21.99 -5.38 48.63
N HIS A 29 -22.73 -6.48 48.80
CA HIS A 29 -22.81 -7.53 47.79
C HIS A 29 -23.38 -7.01 46.46
N SER A 30 -24.50 -6.27 46.52
CA SER A 30 -25.07 -5.65 45.31
C SER A 30 -24.13 -4.63 44.66
N LYS A 31 -23.41 -3.83 45.46
CA LYS A 31 -22.42 -2.88 44.93
C LYS A 31 -21.25 -3.57 44.26
N ILE A 32 -20.83 -4.74 44.74
CA ILE A 32 -19.74 -5.51 44.12
C ILE A 32 -20.13 -5.90 42.69
N ASP A 33 -21.35 -6.39 42.48
CA ASP A 33 -21.82 -6.79 41.16
C ASP A 33 -21.76 -5.62 40.16
N VAL A 34 -22.29 -4.46 40.56
CA VAL A 34 -22.27 -3.25 39.72
C VAL A 34 -20.85 -2.78 39.43
N VAL A 35 -19.98 -2.75 40.45
CA VAL A 35 -18.59 -2.29 40.29
C VAL A 35 -17.79 -3.26 39.43
N ASP A 36 -18.05 -4.57 39.49
CA ASP A 36 -17.35 -5.54 38.64
C ASP A 36 -17.79 -5.42 37.18
N GLU A 37 -19.08 -5.16 36.91
CA GLU A 37 -19.56 -4.85 35.56
C GLU A 37 -18.87 -3.60 34.99
N GLU A 38 -18.82 -2.50 35.77
CA GLU A 38 -18.10 -1.30 35.35
C GLU A 38 -16.59 -1.55 35.14
N ARG A 39 -15.98 -2.38 36.01
CA ARG A 39 -14.57 -2.76 35.89
C ARG A 39 -14.33 -3.52 34.59
N TYR A 40 -15.21 -4.46 34.25
CA TYR A 40 -15.16 -5.23 33.02
C TYR A 40 -15.23 -4.33 31.79
N ASP A 41 -16.17 -3.39 31.76
CA ASP A 41 -16.30 -2.42 30.66
C ASP A 41 -15.07 -1.54 30.48
N ILE A 42 -14.49 -1.07 31.59
CA ILE A 42 -13.26 -0.27 31.57
C ILE A 42 -12.10 -1.12 31.05
N GLU A 43 -11.96 -2.35 31.51
CA GLU A 43 -10.92 -3.28 31.06
C GLU A 43 -11.04 -3.57 29.56
N ALA A 44 -12.26 -3.79 29.05
CA ALA A 44 -12.51 -3.96 27.63
C ALA A 44 -12.06 -2.74 26.81
N LYS A 45 -12.38 -1.51 27.26
CA LYS A 45 -11.94 -0.27 26.61
C LYS A 45 -10.42 -0.13 26.62
N VAL A 46 -9.76 -0.43 27.75
CA VAL A 46 -8.30 -0.39 27.86
C VAL A 46 -7.65 -1.41 26.92
N MET A 47 -8.20 -2.62 26.83
CA MET A 47 -7.72 -3.65 25.90
C MET A 47 -7.85 -3.21 24.43
N LEU A 48 -8.97 -2.60 24.04
CA LEU A 48 -9.14 -2.07 22.69
C LEU A 48 -8.09 -1.00 22.37
N ASN A 49 -7.92 -0.02 23.26
CA ASN A 49 -6.93 1.03 23.10
C ASN A 49 -5.49 0.46 23.03
N THR A 50 -5.20 -0.56 23.84
CA THR A 50 -3.89 -1.23 23.84
C THR A 50 -3.60 -1.90 22.49
N ARG A 51 -4.61 -2.56 21.89
CA ARG A 51 -4.50 -3.16 20.56
C ARG A 51 -4.29 -2.08 19.50
N GLU A 52 -5.06 -1.00 19.52
CA GLU A 52 -4.92 0.09 18.57
C GLU A 52 -3.54 0.75 18.66
N ILE A 53 -3.03 1.02 19.87
CA ILE A 53 -1.68 1.54 20.08
C ILE A 53 -0.63 0.58 19.50
N LYS A 54 -0.79 -0.73 19.69
CA LYS A 54 0.13 -1.73 19.12
C LYS A 54 0.12 -1.69 17.60
N ASP A 55 -1.05 -1.63 16.98
CA ASP A 55 -1.20 -1.57 15.52
C ASP A 55 -0.63 -0.26 14.96
N LEU A 56 -0.87 0.86 15.62
CA LEU A 56 -0.29 2.15 15.27
C LEU A 56 1.23 2.15 15.39
N ASN A 57 1.79 1.53 16.45
CA ASN A 57 3.23 1.40 16.61
C ASN A 57 3.87 0.59 15.47
N ILE A 58 3.23 -0.48 15.01
CA ILE A 58 3.68 -1.25 13.84
C ILE A 58 3.65 -0.37 12.59
N LYS A 59 2.54 0.34 12.33
CA LYS A 59 2.44 1.27 11.20
C LYS A 59 3.51 2.36 11.25
N VAL A 60 3.76 2.94 12.42
CA VAL A 60 4.82 3.93 12.62
C VAL A 60 6.19 3.32 12.33
N LEU A 61 6.45 2.08 12.75
CA LEU A 61 7.70 1.38 12.44
C LEU A 61 7.88 1.16 10.93
N ASP A 62 6.83 0.70 10.25
CA ASP A 62 6.83 0.45 8.80
C ASP A 62 7.02 1.74 8.00
N LEU A 63 6.33 2.83 8.40
CA LEU A 63 6.45 4.16 7.80
C LEU A 63 7.79 4.81 8.10
N ARG A 64 8.33 4.65 9.33
CA ARG A 64 9.69 5.09 9.66
C ARG A 64 10.71 4.35 8.80
N GLY A 65 10.45 3.08 8.51
CA GLY A 65 10.99 2.34 7.38
C GLY A 65 12.50 2.11 7.41
N LYS A 66 12.89 1.02 6.73
CA LYS A 66 14.25 0.64 6.28
C LYS A 66 15.04 1.75 5.55
N PHE A 67 14.42 2.90 5.30
CA PHE A 67 15.04 4.11 4.78
C PHE A 67 15.38 5.08 5.92
N LYS A 68 16.17 4.64 6.90
CA LYS A 68 17.13 5.61 7.46
C LYS A 68 17.94 6.08 6.27
N ARG A 69 17.88 7.38 5.94
CA ARG A 69 18.79 7.98 4.94
C ARG A 69 20.19 7.45 5.27
N PRO A 70 20.78 6.57 4.44
CA PRO A 70 22.06 5.98 4.78
C PRO A 70 23.03 7.12 5.00
N SER A 71 23.83 7.08 6.07
CA SER A 71 24.88 8.07 6.24
C SER A 71 25.70 8.12 4.96
N LEU A 72 26.02 9.34 4.50
CA LEU A 72 26.77 9.53 3.26
C LEU A 72 28.09 8.76 3.38
N ARG A 73 28.24 7.68 2.60
CA ARG A 73 29.48 6.91 2.49
C ARG A 73 30.25 7.44 1.29
N ARG A 74 31.58 7.40 1.35
CA ARG A 74 32.42 7.62 0.15
C ARG A 74 32.03 6.59 -0.90
N VAL A 75 31.42 7.05 -1.99
CA VAL A 75 31.10 6.22 -3.15
C VAL A 75 32.38 6.08 -3.96
N ARG A 76 32.75 4.85 -4.30
CA ARG A 76 33.89 4.60 -5.21
C ARG A 76 33.55 5.13 -6.60
N VAL A 77 34.57 5.55 -7.35
CA VAL A 77 34.41 5.98 -8.74
C VAL A 77 33.66 4.90 -9.52
N SER A 78 32.68 5.31 -10.33
CA SER A 78 31.84 4.36 -11.09
C SER A 78 32.68 3.57 -12.09
N ALA A 79 32.25 2.34 -12.41
CA ALA A 79 32.92 1.50 -13.40
C ALA A 79 33.08 2.22 -14.75
N ASP A 80 32.06 2.97 -15.17
CA ASP A 80 32.04 3.72 -16.42
C ASP A 80 33.04 4.91 -16.41
N ALA A 81 33.23 5.58 -15.27
CA ALA A 81 34.26 6.61 -15.11
C ALA A 81 35.68 6.01 -15.10
N ILE A 82 35.86 4.84 -14.48
CA ILE A 82 37.13 4.11 -14.52
C ILE A 82 37.46 3.68 -15.96
N LEU A 83 36.50 3.11 -16.69
CA LEU A 83 36.69 2.66 -18.07
C LEU A 83 37.00 3.82 -19.02
N ARG A 84 36.32 4.98 -18.88
CA ARG A 84 36.68 6.19 -19.62
C ARG A 84 38.09 6.68 -19.33
N SER A 85 38.55 6.60 -18.08
CA SER A 85 39.90 7.01 -17.70
C SER A 85 40.98 6.07 -18.27
N LEU A 86 40.75 4.75 -18.20
CA LEU A 86 41.71 3.74 -18.65
C LEU A 86 41.77 3.59 -20.18
N LEU A 87 40.63 3.71 -20.86
CA LEU A 87 40.50 3.39 -22.28
C LEU A 87 40.34 4.64 -23.16
N GLY A 88 40.16 5.83 -22.56
CA GLY A 88 40.02 7.09 -23.26
C GLY A 88 38.94 7.04 -24.35
N SER A 89 39.28 7.48 -25.55
CA SER A 89 38.37 7.56 -26.70
C SER A 89 37.85 6.21 -27.22
N LYS A 90 38.41 5.08 -26.76
CA LYS A 90 37.96 3.73 -27.14
C LYS A 90 36.66 3.32 -26.45
N HIS A 91 36.38 3.84 -25.24
CA HIS A 91 35.15 3.52 -24.51
C HIS A 91 34.03 4.49 -24.87
N LYS A 92 33.16 4.09 -25.82
CA LYS A 92 32.01 4.88 -26.30
C LYS A 92 30.65 4.36 -25.86
N VAL A 93 30.63 3.33 -25.00
CA VAL A 93 29.40 2.64 -24.60
C VAL A 93 28.88 3.25 -23.30
N SER A 94 27.61 3.68 -23.28
CA SER A 94 26.90 4.00 -22.04
C SER A 94 26.46 2.69 -21.39
N MET A 95 26.79 2.52 -20.11
CA MET A 95 26.36 1.39 -19.29
C MET A 95 24.99 1.62 -18.63
N ASP A 96 24.26 2.65 -19.05
CA ASP A 96 22.93 2.95 -18.51
C ASP A 96 21.92 1.96 -19.08
N LEU A 97 20.96 1.55 -18.24
CA LEU A 97 19.87 0.64 -18.63
C LEU A 97 19.13 1.11 -19.89
N ARG A 98 19.11 2.43 -20.12
CA ARG A 98 18.44 3.08 -21.24
C ARG A 98 19.17 2.93 -22.57
N ALA A 99 20.48 2.68 -22.58
CA ALA A 99 21.29 2.71 -23.78
C ALA A 99 20.91 1.65 -24.83
N ASN A 100 20.34 0.51 -24.39
CA ASN A 100 19.92 -0.59 -25.27
C ASN A 100 18.40 -0.60 -25.56
N LEU A 101 17.65 0.38 -25.02
CA LEU A 101 16.21 0.47 -25.29
C LEU A 101 15.96 1.21 -26.60
N LYS A 102 15.15 0.62 -27.47
CA LYS A 102 14.77 1.22 -28.77
C LYS A 102 13.98 2.51 -28.53
N SER A 103 14.51 3.64 -28.97
CA SER A 103 13.78 4.91 -28.95
C SER A 103 12.67 4.88 -30.00
N LYS A 104 11.41 4.97 -29.57
CA LYS A 104 10.31 5.26 -30.49
C LYS A 104 10.42 6.73 -30.89
N ARG A 105 10.71 7.00 -32.16
CA ARG A 105 10.45 8.32 -32.76
C ARG A 105 8.92 8.49 -32.83
N PRO A 106 8.37 9.71 -32.67
CA PRO A 106 6.95 9.93 -32.94
C PRO A 106 6.67 9.44 -34.35
N ALA A 107 5.67 8.56 -34.50
CA ALA A 107 5.24 8.10 -35.80
C ALA A 107 4.68 9.32 -36.55
N GLU A 108 5.09 9.50 -37.81
CA GLU A 108 4.34 10.37 -38.71
C GLU A 108 2.98 9.69 -38.93
N ASP A 109 1.95 10.17 -38.25
CA ASP A 109 0.57 9.73 -38.44
C ASP A 109 0.09 10.12 -39.85
N SER A 110 0.42 9.30 -40.84
CA SER A 110 -0.23 9.38 -42.15
C SER A 110 -1.65 8.83 -42.00
N ASP A 111 -2.65 9.71 -42.16
CA ASP A 111 -4.07 9.44 -41.97
C ASP A 111 -4.51 8.19 -42.75
N TRP A 112 -4.92 7.16 -42.01
CA TRP A 112 -5.33 5.85 -42.53
C TRP A 112 -6.49 5.93 -43.54
N ARG A 113 -7.26 7.03 -43.52
CA ARG A 113 -8.33 7.30 -44.49
C ARG A 113 -7.83 7.32 -45.95
N LYS A 114 -6.63 7.86 -46.20
CA LYS A 114 -6.07 7.97 -47.56
C LYS A 114 -5.79 6.61 -48.21
N ASN A 115 -5.47 5.60 -47.41
CA ASN A 115 -5.16 4.26 -47.91
C ASN A 115 -6.43 3.47 -48.27
N VAL A 116 -7.53 3.74 -47.56
CA VAL A 116 -8.83 3.09 -47.78
C VAL A 116 -9.52 3.63 -49.04
N GLU A 117 -9.50 4.95 -49.24
CA GLU A 117 -10.08 5.58 -50.44
C GLU A 117 -9.38 5.14 -51.74
N ALA A 118 -8.06 4.93 -51.70
CA ALA A 118 -7.30 4.42 -52.83
C ALA A 118 -7.69 2.99 -53.25
N MET A 119 -8.18 2.16 -52.31
CA MET A 119 -8.60 0.78 -52.61
C MET A 119 -10.08 0.65 -52.99
N SER A 120 -10.93 1.64 -52.71
CA SER A 120 -12.37 1.55 -52.98
C SER A 120 -12.76 1.84 -54.44
N GLY A 121 -11.81 2.16 -55.33
CA GLY A 121 -12.09 2.68 -56.67
C GLY A 121 -12.32 1.64 -57.79
N MET A 122 -12.42 0.34 -57.50
CA MET A 122 -12.58 -0.70 -58.54
C MET A 122 -14.02 -1.24 -58.62
N GLU A 123 -14.98 -0.38 -58.96
CA GLU A 123 -16.35 -0.79 -59.28
C GLU A 123 -16.65 -0.49 -60.77
N GLY A 124 -16.34 -1.44 -61.66
CA GLY A 124 -16.47 -1.25 -63.11
C GLY A 124 -16.41 -2.54 -63.94
N ARG A 125 -17.53 -3.28 -63.97
CA ARG A 125 -17.95 -4.35 -64.90
C ARG A 125 -16.86 -5.19 -65.61
N LYS A 126 -16.57 -6.38 -65.04
CA LYS A 126 -15.79 -7.45 -65.69
C LYS A 126 -16.63 -8.10 -66.81
N LYS A 127 -16.37 -7.73 -68.08
CA LYS A 127 -16.85 -8.47 -69.26
C LYS A 127 -15.96 -9.71 -69.48
N MET A 128 -16.57 -10.89 -69.57
CA MET A 128 -15.96 -12.12 -70.08
C MET A 128 -16.68 -12.52 -71.38
N PHE A 129 -16.07 -13.40 -72.17
CA PHE A 129 -16.42 -13.92 -73.50
C PHE A 129 -15.81 -13.12 -74.67
N ASP A 130 -15.06 -13.72 -75.60
CA ASP A 130 -15.41 -14.91 -76.40
C ASP A 130 -14.33 -16.00 -76.55
N ALA A 131 -14.79 -17.23 -76.83
CA ALA A 131 -13.98 -18.38 -77.21
C ALA A 131 -14.18 -18.69 -78.71
N ALA A 132 -13.10 -18.73 -79.50
CA ALA A 132 -13.09 -19.45 -80.78
C ALA A 132 -11.66 -19.87 -81.18
N LYS A 133 -11.56 -21.13 -81.58
CA LYS A 133 -10.39 -21.95 -81.94
C LYS A 133 -9.62 -21.46 -83.17
N GLY A 134 -8.35 -21.86 -83.27
CA GLY A 134 -7.76 -22.24 -84.56
C GLY A 134 -6.25 -21.99 -84.71
N ALA A 135 -5.42 -22.96 -84.31
CA ALA A 135 -4.17 -23.27 -85.04
C ALA A 135 -4.52 -24.31 -86.15
N PRO A 136 -3.63 -24.74 -87.07
CA PRO A 136 -2.21 -24.38 -87.26
C PRO A 136 -1.79 -24.16 -88.74
N GLN A 137 -0.69 -23.45 -88.96
CA GLN A 137 0.52 -23.93 -89.68
C GLN A 137 1.60 -22.84 -89.65
#